data_AF-A0A916Z4F3-F1
#
_entry.id   AF-A0A916Z4F3-F1
#
_cell.length_a   1.000
_cell.length_b   1.000
_cell.length_c   1.000
_cell.angle_alpha   90.00
_cell.angle_beta   90.00
_cell.angle_gamma   90.00
#
_symmetry.space_group_name_H-M   'P 1'
#
loop_
_entity.id
_entity.type
_entity.pdbx_description
1 polymer ?
#
loop_
_entity_poly.entity_id
_entity_poly.type
_entity_poly.pdbx_seq_one_letter_code
_entity_poly.pdbx_strand_id
1 'polypeptide(L)'
;MADFPTFAISVRQPWAYAIIHAGKDVENRVKRAITMGGMDQHSRLAIHAAAGMSKAEYEHARDFMVETCGVRCPHPSALVRGAIIGSVAVTGITKASDSKWFFGPWAIQLSEAQACLPIPCIGQLGAFRWARAGIDAPREPLPWMMAWPGKAPHSSTTHPSLFEAPSQ
;
A
#
# COMPACT_ATOMS: atom_id res chain seq x y z
N MET A 1 -3.92 16.33 -13.44
CA MET A 1 -4.41 15.72 -12.18
C MET A 1 -5.80 15.09 -12.31
N ALA A 2 -6.28 14.79 -13.53
CA ALA A 2 -7.66 14.34 -13.77
C ALA A 2 -7.90 12.82 -13.62
N ASP A 3 -6.85 11.98 -13.48
CA ASP A 3 -7.00 10.51 -13.55
C ASP A 3 -6.64 9.74 -12.29
N PHE A 4 -6.39 10.40 -11.15
CA PHE A 4 -6.17 9.66 -9.89
C PHE A 4 -7.51 9.28 -9.25
N PRO A 5 -7.72 8.02 -8.83
CA PRO A 5 -9.01 7.57 -8.31
C PRO A 5 -9.42 8.37 -7.08
N THR A 6 -10.69 8.74 -6.99
CA THR A 6 -11.23 9.54 -5.87
C THR A 6 -11.46 8.72 -4.60
N PHE A 7 -11.54 7.39 -4.72
CA PHE A 7 -11.75 6.46 -3.62
C PHE A 7 -10.48 5.66 -3.33
N ALA A 8 -10.26 5.38 -2.05
CA ALA A 8 -9.14 4.59 -1.55
C ALA A 8 -9.64 3.44 -0.69
N ILE A 9 -8.82 2.38 -0.56
CA ILE A 9 -8.94 1.39 0.50
C ILE A 9 -7.71 1.44 1.40
N SER A 10 -7.92 1.21 2.69
CA SER A 10 -6.84 1.18 3.68
C SER A 10 -6.34 -0.25 3.86
N VAL A 11 -5.06 -0.47 3.59
CA VAL A 11 -4.36 -1.76 3.70
C VAL A 11 -3.19 -1.61 4.66
N ARG A 12 -3.01 -2.57 5.57
CA ARG A 12 -1.91 -2.53 6.53
C ARG A 12 -0.59 -2.84 5.84
N GLN A 13 0.49 -2.22 6.29
CA GLN A 13 1.83 -2.61 5.87
C GLN A 13 2.21 -3.97 6.48
N PRO A 14 3.06 -4.78 5.80
CA PRO A 14 3.69 -4.53 4.49
C PRO A 14 2.82 -4.89 3.27
N TRP A 15 1.56 -5.30 3.46
CA TRP A 15 0.70 -5.74 2.36
C TRP A 15 0.37 -4.63 1.36
N ALA A 16 0.23 -3.38 1.82
CA ALA A 16 0.06 -2.23 0.93
C ALA A 16 1.26 -2.07 -0.02
N TYR A 17 2.49 -2.20 0.50
CA TYR A 17 3.70 -2.25 -0.33
C TYR A 17 3.64 -3.40 -1.33
N ALA A 18 3.23 -4.60 -0.89
CA ALA A 18 3.19 -5.75 -1.79
C ALA A 18 2.22 -5.56 -2.96
N ILE A 19 1.07 -4.91 -2.73
CA ILE A 19 0.11 -4.59 -3.78
C ILE A 19 0.74 -3.68 -4.83
N ILE A 20 1.42 -2.61 -4.40
CA ILE A 20 1.93 -1.60 -5.32
C ILE A 20 3.27 -1.98 -5.97
N HIS A 21 4.14 -2.68 -5.24
CA HIS A 21 5.55 -2.85 -5.62
C HIS A 21 6.00 -4.31 -5.76
N ALA A 22 5.20 -5.29 -5.34
CA ALA A 22 5.63 -6.70 -5.32
C ALA A 22 4.68 -7.67 -6.02
N GLY A 23 3.74 -7.16 -6.83
CA GLY A 23 2.85 -8.00 -7.63
C GLY A 23 1.83 -8.79 -6.82
N LYS A 24 1.44 -8.30 -5.63
CA LYS A 24 0.26 -8.84 -4.95
C LYS A 24 -0.99 -8.44 -5.72
N ASP A 25 -1.57 -9.43 -6.38
CA ASP A 25 -2.67 -9.34 -7.36
C ASP A 25 -4.06 -9.57 -6.74
N VAL A 26 -4.13 -9.79 -5.43
CA VAL A 26 -5.39 -9.95 -4.70
C VAL A 26 -5.36 -9.27 -3.34
N GLU A 27 -6.46 -8.65 -2.92
CA GLU A 27 -6.67 -8.15 -1.55
C GLU A 27 -7.72 -9.03 -0.84
N ASN A 28 -7.27 -9.79 0.18
CA ASN A 28 -8.11 -10.76 0.88
C ASN A 28 -9.02 -10.07 1.90
N ARG A 29 -10.33 -10.36 1.83
CA ARG A 29 -11.35 -9.84 2.73
C ARG A 29 -12.49 -10.84 2.87
N VAL A 30 -13.25 -10.76 3.96
CA VAL A 30 -14.55 -11.43 4.01
C VAL A 30 -15.54 -10.74 3.06
N LYS A 31 -16.45 -11.51 2.42
CA LYS A 31 -17.42 -10.97 1.44
C LYS A 31 -18.16 -9.73 1.95
N ARG A 32 -18.62 -9.76 3.20
CA ARG A 32 -19.34 -8.65 3.82
C ARG A 32 -18.52 -7.36 3.86
N ALA A 33 -17.20 -7.44 4.07
CA ALA A 33 -16.33 -6.27 4.09
C ALA A 33 -16.12 -5.67 2.70
N ILE A 34 -16.13 -6.50 1.65
CA ILE A 34 -16.06 -6.05 0.25
C ILE A 34 -17.34 -5.30 -0.11
N THR A 35 -18.49 -5.95 0.07
CA THR A 35 -19.79 -5.43 -0.38
C THR A 35 -20.27 -4.25 0.47
N MET A 36 -20.22 -4.34 1.80
CA MET A 36 -20.62 -3.22 2.67
C MET A 36 -19.60 -2.08 2.66
N GLY A 37 -18.34 -2.41 2.34
CA GLY A 37 -17.29 -1.42 2.16
C GLY A 37 -17.34 -0.74 0.80
N GLY A 38 -18.22 -1.13 -0.13
CA GLY A 38 -18.31 -0.53 -1.47
C GLY A 38 -17.07 -0.71 -2.34
N MET A 39 -16.18 -1.67 -2.02
CA MET A 39 -14.93 -1.86 -2.76
C MET A 39 -15.17 -2.40 -4.17
N ASP A 40 -16.33 -3.03 -4.38
CA ASP A 40 -16.80 -3.61 -5.64
C ASP A 40 -17.45 -2.60 -6.59
N GLN A 41 -17.62 -1.35 -6.14
CA GLN A 41 -18.28 -0.28 -6.90
C GLN A 41 -17.30 0.58 -7.71
N HIS A 42 -16.01 0.24 -7.66
CA HIS A 42 -14.94 1.04 -8.23
C HIS A 42 -14.09 0.20 -9.18
N SER A 43 -13.84 0.72 -10.39
CA SER A 43 -12.93 0.09 -11.36
C SER A 43 -11.45 0.36 -11.06
N ARG A 44 -11.15 1.39 -10.27
CA ARG A 44 -9.80 1.72 -9.80
C ARG A 44 -9.87 2.33 -8.41
N LEU A 45 -8.97 1.90 -7.53
CA LEU A 45 -8.88 2.34 -6.14
C LEU A 45 -7.47 2.82 -5.83
N ALA A 46 -7.37 3.89 -5.05
CA ALA A 46 -6.12 4.26 -4.39
C ALA A 46 -5.82 3.27 -3.25
N ILE A 47 -4.54 2.99 -3.04
CA ILE A 47 -4.07 2.16 -1.93
C ILE A 47 -3.48 3.06 -0.86
N HIS A 48 -4.21 3.19 0.24
CA HIS A 48 -3.75 3.86 1.44
C HIS A 48 -3.01 2.87 2.33
N ALA A 49 -1.74 3.14 2.62
CA ALA A 49 -0.96 2.41 3.61
C ALA A 49 -1.40 2.83 5.03
N ALA A 50 -2.02 1.91 5.77
CA ALA A 50 -2.57 2.20 7.08
C ALA A 50 -1.53 2.76 8.07
N ALA A 51 -2.00 3.57 9.02
CA ALA A 51 -1.14 4.12 10.07
C ALA A 51 -0.55 3.05 11.00
N GLY A 52 -1.24 1.94 11.20
CA GLY A 52 -0.80 0.85 12.08
C GLY A 52 -0.03 -0.23 11.33
N MET A 53 1.04 -0.70 11.97
CA MET A 53 1.74 -1.94 11.64
C MET A 53 2.44 -2.38 12.93
N SER A 54 2.07 -3.54 13.48
CA SER A 54 2.79 -4.13 14.63
C SER A 54 4.00 -4.90 14.13
N LYS A 55 4.95 -5.15 15.05
CA LYS A 55 6.16 -5.94 14.76
C LYS A 55 5.80 -7.35 14.27
N ALA A 56 4.87 -8.02 14.96
CA ALA A 56 4.43 -9.37 14.62
C ALA A 56 3.75 -9.45 13.24
N GLU A 57 2.90 -8.47 12.88
CA GLU A 57 2.30 -8.43 11.54
C GLU A 57 3.36 -8.25 10.45
N TYR A 58 4.36 -7.39 10.71
CA TYR A 58 5.47 -7.19 9.78
C TYR A 58 6.32 -8.46 9.62
N GLU A 59 6.66 -9.13 10.71
CA GLU A 59 7.42 -10.40 10.72
C GLU A 59 6.72 -11.48 9.90
N HIS A 60 5.46 -11.79 10.23
CA HIS A 60 4.70 -12.81 9.51
C HIS A 60 4.59 -12.51 8.02
N ALA A 61 4.31 -11.25 7.66
CA ALA A 61 4.16 -10.88 6.26
C ALA A 61 5.52 -10.88 5.52
N ARG A 62 6.61 -10.45 6.18
CA ARG A 62 7.97 -10.51 5.63
C ARG A 62 8.36 -11.95 5.32
N ASP A 63 8.18 -12.86 6.28
CA ASP A 63 8.61 -14.24 6.15
C ASP A 63 7.80 -14.93 5.05
N PHE A 64 6.49 -14.71 5.01
CA PHE A 64 5.64 -15.14 3.91
C PHE A 64 6.10 -14.63 2.53
N MET A 65 6.40 -13.33 2.42
CA MET A 65 6.88 -12.73 1.16
C MET A 65 8.16 -13.41 0.67
N VAL A 66 9.12 -13.65 1.57
CA VAL A 66 10.40 -14.26 1.22
C VAL A 66 10.22 -15.74 0.87
N GLU A 67 9.59 -16.50 1.75
CA GLU A 67 9.56 -17.97 1.66
C GLU A 67 8.57 -18.48 0.61
N THR A 68 7.41 -17.82 0.47
CA THR A 68 6.35 -18.29 -0.43
C THR A 68 6.39 -17.53 -1.76
N CYS A 69 6.50 -16.21 -1.70
CA CYS A 69 6.41 -15.36 -2.89
C CYS A 69 7.76 -15.11 -3.57
N GLY A 70 8.89 -15.38 -2.91
CA GLY A 70 10.22 -15.05 -3.43
C GLY A 70 10.49 -13.55 -3.51
N VAL A 71 9.78 -12.76 -2.69
CA VAL A 71 9.83 -11.29 -2.64
C VAL A 71 10.53 -10.85 -1.37
N ARG A 72 11.49 -9.92 -1.50
CA ARG A 72 12.09 -9.27 -0.34
C ARG A 72 11.20 -8.15 0.20
N CYS A 73 10.73 -8.30 1.43
CA CYS A 73 10.06 -7.22 2.15
C CYS A 73 11.07 -6.10 2.50
N PRO A 74 10.73 -4.82 2.29
CA PRO A 74 11.57 -3.69 2.71
C PRO A 74 11.77 -3.64 4.22
N HIS A 75 12.85 -2.98 4.65
CA HIS A 75 13.06 -2.63 6.05
C HIS A 75 11.82 -1.92 6.61
N PRO A 76 11.37 -2.20 7.86
CA PRO A 76 10.08 -1.68 8.33
C PRO A 76 10.04 -0.15 8.43
N SER A 77 11.19 0.52 8.65
CA SER A 77 11.26 1.99 8.63
C SER A 77 11.14 2.61 7.23
N ALA A 78 11.29 1.81 6.17
CA ALA A 78 11.11 2.26 4.79
C ALA A 78 9.65 2.18 4.32
N LEU A 79 8.79 1.51 5.10
CA LEU A 79 7.38 1.33 4.75
C LEU A 79 6.59 2.58 5.12
N VAL A 80 6.19 3.32 4.09
CA VAL A 80 5.32 4.50 4.21
C VAL A 80 4.02 4.13 4.94
N ARG A 81 3.57 4.98 5.87
CA ARG A 81 2.32 4.82 6.61
C ARG A 81 1.53 6.12 6.67
N GLY A 82 0.20 6.00 6.75
CA GLY A 82 -0.72 7.15 6.82
C GLY A 82 -0.78 7.97 5.53
N ALA A 83 -0.60 7.30 4.39
CA ALA A 83 -0.58 7.95 3.09
C ALA A 83 -1.04 7.00 1.99
N ILE A 84 -1.59 7.55 0.91
CA ILE A 84 -1.74 6.83 -0.35
C ILE A 84 -0.37 6.66 -0.99
N ILE A 85 -0.07 5.45 -1.45
CA ILE A 85 1.22 5.09 -2.06
C ILE A 85 1.10 4.66 -3.52
N GLY A 86 -0.12 4.57 -4.05
CA GLY A 86 -0.39 4.21 -5.43
C GLY A 86 -1.86 3.93 -5.67
N SER A 87 -2.16 3.35 -6.83
CA SER A 87 -3.49 2.87 -7.19
C SER A 87 -3.44 1.55 -7.95
N VAL A 88 -4.56 0.84 -7.98
CA VAL A 88 -4.74 -0.42 -8.70
C VAL A 88 -6.09 -0.45 -9.39
N ALA A 89 -6.17 -1.08 -10.56
CA ALA A 89 -7.44 -1.46 -11.16
C ALA A 89 -8.07 -2.62 -10.36
N VAL A 90 -9.39 -2.58 -10.23
CA VAL A 90 -10.20 -3.64 -9.64
C VAL A 90 -10.86 -4.40 -10.77
N THR A 91 -10.47 -5.65 -10.96
CA THR A 91 -10.92 -6.45 -12.12
C THR A 91 -12.01 -7.46 -11.78
N GLY A 92 -12.28 -7.68 -10.50
CA GLY A 92 -13.30 -8.62 -10.07
C GLY A 92 -13.20 -9.00 -8.60
N ILE A 93 -14.05 -9.95 -8.21
CA ILE A 93 -14.08 -10.54 -6.87
C ILE A 93 -14.10 -12.05 -7.06
N THR A 94 -13.25 -12.74 -6.31
CA THR A 94 -13.19 -14.20 -6.37
C THR A 94 -13.27 -14.84 -4.99
N LYS A 95 -13.72 -16.09 -4.98
CA LYS A 95 -13.69 -17.02 -3.83
C LYS A 95 -12.57 -18.06 -3.93
N ALA A 96 -11.84 -18.09 -5.04
CA ALA A 96 -10.75 -19.02 -5.30
C ALA A 96 -9.72 -18.40 -6.26
N SER A 97 -8.44 -18.65 -6.05
CA SER A 97 -7.36 -18.16 -6.91
C SER A 97 -6.12 -19.03 -6.71
N ASP A 98 -5.37 -19.27 -7.79
CA ASP A 98 -4.06 -19.93 -7.75
C ASP A 98 -2.93 -18.95 -7.35
N SER A 99 -3.26 -17.67 -7.15
CA SER A 99 -2.30 -16.70 -6.64
C SER A 99 -1.80 -17.11 -5.28
N LYS A 100 -0.47 -17.12 -5.12
CA LYS A 100 0.19 -17.31 -3.82
C LYS A 100 -0.32 -16.32 -2.77
N TRP A 101 -0.77 -15.14 -3.21
CA TRP A 101 -1.24 -14.07 -2.34
C TRP A 101 -2.67 -14.26 -1.84
N PHE A 102 -3.37 -15.30 -2.28
CA PHE A 102 -4.74 -15.61 -1.89
C PHE A 102 -4.78 -16.44 -0.61
N PHE A 103 -5.43 -15.91 0.42
CA PHE A 103 -5.67 -16.59 1.70
C PHE A 103 -7.16 -16.84 1.97
N GLY A 104 -8.02 -16.27 1.13
CA GLY A 104 -9.47 -16.38 1.26
C GLY A 104 -10.05 -15.61 2.47
N PRO A 105 -11.34 -15.82 2.78
CA PRO A 105 -12.28 -16.65 2.02
C PRO A 105 -12.73 -16.02 0.70
N TRP A 106 -12.54 -14.70 0.54
CA TRP A 106 -12.78 -13.96 -0.69
C TRP A 106 -11.62 -13.00 -0.92
N ALA A 107 -11.46 -12.55 -2.17
CA ALA A 107 -10.53 -11.48 -2.47
C ALA A 107 -11.04 -10.60 -3.61
N ILE A 108 -10.60 -9.35 -3.58
CA ILE A 108 -10.69 -8.41 -4.70
C ILE A 108 -9.49 -8.68 -5.61
N GLN A 109 -9.73 -8.85 -6.91
CA GLN A 109 -8.67 -9.02 -7.90
C GLN A 109 -8.14 -7.66 -8.32
N LEU A 110 -6.81 -7.52 -8.30
CA LEU A 110 -6.09 -6.28 -8.51
C LEU A 110 -5.17 -6.41 -9.72
N SER A 111 -5.11 -5.37 -10.55
CA SER A 111 -4.17 -5.28 -11.66
C SER A 111 -3.66 -3.85 -11.83
N GLU A 112 -2.72 -3.66 -12.76
CA GLU A 112 -2.24 -2.33 -13.17
C GLU A 112 -1.86 -1.42 -11.97
N ALA A 113 -1.04 -1.97 -11.08
CA ALA A 113 -0.49 -1.23 -9.96
C ALA A 113 0.35 -0.06 -10.45
N GLN A 114 0.02 1.13 -9.97
CA GLN A 114 0.69 2.38 -10.31
C GLN A 114 1.11 3.06 -9.02
N ALA A 115 2.40 3.08 -8.75
CA ALA A 115 2.96 3.80 -7.61
C ALA A 115 2.80 5.32 -7.79
N CYS A 116 2.69 6.04 -6.68
CA CYS A 116 2.75 7.50 -6.68
C CYS A 116 3.65 7.99 -5.55
N LEU A 117 4.03 9.28 -5.59
CA LEU A 117 4.60 9.92 -4.41
C LEU A 117 3.58 9.83 -3.25
N PRO A 118 4.03 9.54 -2.02
CA PRO A 118 3.13 9.44 -0.88
C PRO A 118 2.23 10.67 -0.75
N ILE A 119 0.92 10.45 -0.69
CA ILE A 119 -0.07 11.51 -0.46
C ILE A 119 -0.59 11.33 0.97
N PRO A 120 -0.17 12.16 1.94
CA PRO A 120 -0.63 12.03 3.32
C PRO A 120 -2.16 12.18 3.39
N CYS A 121 -2.84 11.22 4.02
CA CYS A 121 -4.28 11.27 4.22
C CYS A 121 -4.71 10.36 5.38
N ILE A 122 -5.91 10.59 5.91
CA ILE A 122 -6.49 9.74 6.97
C ILE A 122 -7.23 8.57 6.33
N GLY A 123 -6.80 7.34 6.66
CA GLY A 123 -7.48 6.13 6.22
C GLY A 123 -8.81 5.88 6.94
N GLN A 124 -9.72 5.16 6.30
CA GLN A 124 -11.01 4.76 6.86
C GLN A 124 -11.34 3.29 6.55
N LEU A 125 -12.38 2.75 7.20
CA LEU A 125 -12.92 1.42 6.89
C LEU A 125 -13.74 1.48 5.60
N GLY A 126 -13.68 0.41 4.79
CA GLY A 126 -14.31 0.37 3.48
C GLY A 126 -13.53 1.15 2.41
N ALA A 127 -14.12 1.26 1.23
CA ALA A 127 -13.74 2.25 0.23
C ALA A 127 -14.21 3.62 0.70
N PHE A 128 -13.30 4.58 0.74
CA PHE A 128 -13.58 5.91 1.25
C PHE A 128 -13.08 6.97 0.29
N ARG A 129 -13.82 8.08 0.20
CA ARG A 129 -13.36 9.28 -0.50
C ARG A 129 -12.19 9.85 0.29
N TRP A 130 -11.00 9.85 -0.29
CA TRP A 130 -9.83 10.40 0.38
C TRP A 130 -9.70 11.89 0.08
N ALA A 131 -9.07 12.59 1.01
CA ALA A 131 -8.61 13.96 0.83
C ALA A 131 -7.21 14.05 1.41
N ARG A 132 -6.36 14.88 0.81
CA ARG A 132 -5.04 15.17 1.36
C ARG A 132 -5.23 15.72 2.77
N ALA A 133 -4.55 15.14 3.75
CA ALA A 133 -4.57 15.63 5.11
C ALA A 133 -3.86 17.00 5.18
N GLY A 134 -4.20 17.82 6.17
CA GLY A 134 -3.50 19.08 6.46
C GLY A 134 -2.10 18.87 7.08
N ILE A 135 -1.49 17.70 6.87
CA ILE A 135 -0.11 17.39 7.22
C ILE A 135 0.68 17.25 5.92
N ASP A 136 1.90 17.77 5.92
CA ASP A 136 2.72 17.80 4.70
C ASP A 136 3.48 16.48 4.46
N ALA A 137 3.56 15.61 5.47
CA ALA A 137 4.35 14.38 5.42
C ALA A 137 3.57 13.14 5.91
N PRO A 138 3.93 11.93 5.43
CA PRO A 138 3.47 10.67 5.99
C PRO A 138 3.91 10.47 7.45
N ARG A 139 3.46 9.39 8.09
CA ARG A 139 3.84 9.11 9.48
C ARG A 139 5.29 8.64 9.61
N GLU A 140 6.02 9.28 10.51
CA GLU A 140 7.37 8.86 10.92
C GLU A 140 7.41 7.41 11.44
N PRO A 141 8.47 6.65 11.16
CA PRO A 141 8.67 5.29 11.66
C PRO A 141 8.50 5.17 13.19
N LEU A 142 7.94 4.04 13.64
CA LEU A 142 7.84 3.75 15.08
C LEU A 142 9.22 3.33 15.64
N PRO A 143 9.48 3.52 16.94
CA PRO A 143 10.76 3.15 17.55
C PRO A 143 11.22 1.72 17.25
N TRP A 144 10.30 0.75 17.28
CA TRP A 144 10.63 -0.64 16.97
C TRP A 144 11.06 -0.85 15.51
N MET A 145 10.55 -0.05 14.58
CA MET A 145 10.91 -0.11 13.16
C MET A 145 12.34 0.41 12.94
N MET A 146 12.73 1.42 13.71
CA MET A 146 14.09 1.98 13.69
C MET A 146 15.09 1.04 14.36
N ALA A 147 14.67 0.32 15.40
CA ALA A 147 15.48 -0.68 16.09
C ALA A 147 15.53 -2.04 15.38
N TRP A 148 14.92 -2.17 14.19
CA TRP A 148 14.88 -3.43 13.45
C TRP A 148 16.28 -3.81 12.93
N PRO A 149 16.69 -5.09 13.00
CA PRO A 149 18.01 -5.50 12.55
C PRO A 149 18.18 -5.37 11.03
N GLY A 150 19.35 -4.88 10.61
CA GLY A 150 19.70 -4.61 9.22
C GLY A 150 19.81 -3.12 8.92
N LYS A 151 20.28 -2.76 7.72
CA LYS A 151 20.40 -1.34 7.34
C LYS A 151 19.02 -0.79 6.95
N ALA A 152 18.55 0.22 7.68
CA ALA A 152 17.55 1.14 7.15
C ALA A 152 18.10 1.77 5.85
N PRO A 153 17.28 2.02 4.81
CA PRO A 153 17.74 2.82 3.69
C PRO A 153 18.21 4.17 4.22
N HIS A 154 19.35 4.66 3.72
CA HIS A 154 19.79 6.02 4.05
C HIS A 154 18.67 6.98 3.64
N SER A 155 18.23 7.83 4.57
CA SER A 155 17.36 8.95 4.28
C SER A 155 18.13 9.93 3.39
N SER A 156 18.18 9.64 2.09
CA SER A 156 18.62 10.61 1.10
C SER A 156 17.46 11.57 0.86
N THR A 157 17.27 12.50 1.80
CA THR A 157 16.61 13.75 1.49
C THR A 157 17.58 14.53 0.61
N THR A 158 17.54 14.29 -0.68
CA THR A 158 18.11 15.18 -1.68
C THR A 158 17.27 15.05 -2.92
N HIS A 159 16.27 15.92 -3.01
CA HIS A 159 15.62 16.25 -4.27
C HIS A 159 16.70 16.71 -5.26
N PRO A 160 16.87 16.07 -6.43
CA PRO A 160 17.42 16.78 -7.56
C PRO A 160 16.36 17.78 -7.99
N SER A 161 16.69 19.08 -7.89
CA SER A 161 15.94 20.14 -8.55
C SER A 161 15.80 19.78 -10.03
N LEU A 162 14.58 19.50 -10.48
CA LEU A 162 14.24 19.25 -11.89
C LEU A 162 14.04 20.57 -12.67
N PHE A 163 14.56 21.67 -12.13
CA PHE A 163 14.56 22.99 -12.75
C PHE A 163 15.98 23.59 -12.71
N GLU A 164 16.89 23.04 -13.49
CA GLU A 164 17.93 23.86 -14.11
C GLU A 164 17.58 23.99 -15.59
N ALA A 165 17.22 25.21 -15.99
CA ALA A 165 17.02 25.56 -17.38
C ALA A 165 18.37 25.46 -18.12
N PRO A 166 18.39 25.00 -19.39
CA PRO A 166 19.62 25.02 -20.16
C PRO A 166 20.10 26.47 -20.32
N SER A 167 21.34 26.73 -19.91
CA SER A 167 22.06 27.96 -20.28
C SER A 167 22.24 28.02 -21.80
N GLN A 168 22.20 29.24 -22.31
CA GLN A 168 22.23 29.63 -23.74
C GLN A 168 23.36 28.98 -24.55
#